data_AF-X1L6D0-F1
#
_entry.id   AF-X1L6D0-F1
#
_cell.length_a   1.000
_cell.length_b   1.000
_cell.length_c   1.000
_cell.angle_alpha   90.00
_cell.angle_beta   90.00
_cell.angle_gamma   90.00
#
_symmetry.space_group_name_H-M   'P 1'
#
loop_
_entity.id
_entity.type
_entity.pdbx_description
1 polymer ?
#
loop_
_entity_poly.entity_id
_entity_poly.type
_entity_poly.pdbx_seq_one_letter_code
_entity_poly.pdbx_strand_id
1 'polypeptide(L)'
;MTQVNITKLKEIYQEAVEKDEDFMRELLTKVLQELLEIERDKQIGVKEYIRDEKQRKGLRNGYKNRELNTRLGKLKLLKPQIREFPFKTDMFENYQ
;
A
#
# COMPACT_ATOMS: atom_id res chain seq x y z
N MET A 1 -9.64 -0.43 15.83
CA MET A 1 -8.54 0.55 15.74
C MET A 1 -7.25 -0.25 15.77
N THR A 2 -6.55 -0.39 14.65
CA THR A 2 -5.29 -1.16 14.60
C THR A 2 -4.17 -0.28 15.12
N GLN A 3 -3.74 -0.51 16.36
CA GLN A 3 -2.53 0.10 16.92
C GLN A 3 -1.33 -0.42 16.12
N VAL A 4 -0.69 0.46 15.36
CA VAL A 4 0.61 0.14 14.77
C VAL A 4 1.63 0.11 15.91
N ASN A 5 2.21 -1.05 16.20
CA ASN A 5 3.20 -1.21 17.26
C ASN A 5 4.54 -0.60 16.82
N ILE A 6 4.77 0.65 17.25
CA ILE A 6 5.92 1.48 16.90
C ILE A 6 7.26 0.82 17.31
N THR A 7 7.26 -0.01 18.36
CA THR A 7 8.43 -0.77 18.82
C THR A 7 8.88 -1.84 17.81
N LYS A 8 7.93 -2.60 17.24
CA LYS A 8 8.23 -3.57 16.17
C LYS A 8 8.79 -2.89 14.93
N LEU A 9 8.27 -1.72 14.57
CA LEU A 9 8.81 -0.94 13.44
C LEU A 9 10.25 -0.49 13.69
N LYS A 10 10.60 -0.18 14.93
CA LYS A 10 11.94 0.27 15.31
C LYS A 10 12.97 -0.87 15.28
N GLU A 11 12.58 -2.06 15.70
CA GLU A 11 13.42 -3.27 15.61
C GLU A 11 13.66 -3.66 14.15
N ILE A 12 12.61 -3.65 13.33
CA ILE A 12 12.71 -3.87 11.87
C ILE A 12 13.65 -2.83 11.25
N TYR A 13 13.57 -1.56 11.66
CA TYR A 13 14.45 -0.50 11.16
C TYR A 13 15.92 -0.73 11.53
N GLN A 14 16.23 -1.22 12.73
CA GLN A 14 17.61 -1.49 13.12
C GLN A 14 18.21 -2.69 12.37
N GLU A 15 17.44 -3.77 12.21
CA GLU A 15 17.84 -4.90 11.34
C GLU A 15 18.00 -4.48 9.88
N ALA A 16 17.21 -3.50 9.43
CA ALA A 16 17.28 -2.94 8.09
C ALA A 16 18.51 -2.09 7.81
N VAL A 17 19.05 -1.45 8.85
CA VAL A 17 20.26 -0.62 8.73
C VAL A 17 21.51 -1.49 8.67
N GLU A 18 21.48 -2.71 9.22
CA GLU A 18 22.59 -3.68 9.13
C GLU A 18 22.63 -4.45 7.80
N LYS A 19 21.51 -4.54 7.07
CA LYS A 19 21.44 -5.22 5.77
C LYS A 19 21.14 -4.21 4.67
N ASP A 20 22.12 -3.96 3.81
CA ASP A 20 22.10 -3.38 2.45
C ASP A 20 20.88 -2.53 1.99
N GLU A 21 21.15 -1.45 1.23
CA GLU A 21 20.13 -0.55 0.63
C GLU A 21 18.92 -1.26 -0.01
N ASP A 22 19.11 -2.46 -0.56
CA ASP A 22 18.05 -3.28 -1.15
C ASP A 22 17.00 -3.77 -0.13
N PHE A 23 17.39 -4.09 1.11
CA PHE A 23 16.42 -4.51 2.14
C PHE A 23 15.47 -3.37 2.51
N MET A 24 16.01 -2.15 2.68
CA MET A 24 15.20 -0.96 2.94
C MET A 24 14.23 -0.67 1.79
N ARG A 25 14.68 -0.87 0.55
CA ARG A 25 13.85 -0.73 -0.64
C ARG A 25 12.71 -1.75 -0.66
N GLU A 26 12.98 -3.01 -0.34
CA GLU A 26 11.96 -4.06 -0.25
C GLU A 26 10.96 -3.80 0.89
N LEU A 27 11.45 -3.41 2.06
CA LEU A 27 10.62 -3.10 3.22
C LEU A 27 9.64 -1.97 2.90
N LEU A 28 10.15 -0.86 2.36
CA LEU A 28 9.30 0.25 1.94
C LEU A 28 8.31 -0.19 0.88
N THR A 29 8.74 -0.97 -0.12
CA THR A 29 7.83 -1.50 -1.14
C THR A 29 6.67 -2.28 -0.53
N LYS A 30 6.94 -3.17 0.44
CA LYS A 30 5.89 -3.94 1.15
C LYS A 30 4.95 -3.05 1.95
N VAL A 31 5.50 -2.15 2.77
CA VAL A 31 4.69 -1.23 3.61
C VAL A 31 3.79 -0.35 2.75
N LEU A 32 4.33 0.18 1.66
CA LEU A 32 3.59 1.02 0.73
C LEU A 32 2.52 0.23 -0.02
N GLN A 33 2.79 -1.02 -0.40
CA GLN A 33 1.80 -1.89 -1.01
C GLN A 33 0.64 -2.19 -0.04
N GLU A 34 0.94 -2.52 1.22
CA GLU A 34 -0.10 -2.74 2.25
C GLU A 34 -0.96 -1.49 2.48
N LEU A 35 -0.34 -0.31 2.47
CA LEU A 35 -1.07 0.96 2.61
C LEU A 35 -2.07 1.16 1.45
N LEU A 36 -1.67 0.85 0.22
CA LEU A 36 -2.57 0.89 -0.95
C LEU A 36 -3.75 -0.09 -0.80
N GLU A 37 -3.52 -1.30 -0.27
CA GLU A 37 -4.61 -2.26 -0.03
C GLU A 37 -5.59 -1.75 1.02
N ILE A 38 -5.09 -1.15 2.10
CA ILE A 38 -5.92 -0.58 3.17
C ILE A 38 -6.75 0.59 2.63
N GLU A 39 -6.16 1.47 1.81
CA GLU A 39 -6.89 2.57 1.17
C GLU A 39 -7.97 2.06 0.22
N ARG A 40 -7.67 1.03 -0.56
CA ARG A 40 -8.64 0.37 -1.45
C ARG A 40 -9.81 -0.19 -0.66
N ASP A 41 -9.54 -0.92 0.41
CA ASP A 41 -10.57 -1.52 1.27
C ASP A 41 -11.46 -0.44 1.91
N LYS A 42 -10.87 0.70 2.34
CA LYS A 42 -11.61 1.85 2.84
C LYS A 42 -12.52 2.47 1.77
N GLN A 43 -12.03 2.61 0.54
CA GLN A 43 -12.81 3.16 -0.57
C GLN A 43 -13.95 2.23 -1.01
N ILE A 44 -13.69 0.92 -1.05
CA ILE A 44 -14.68 -0.11 -1.34
C ILE A 44 -15.70 -0.24 -0.21
N GLY A 45 -15.31 0.03 1.03
CA GLY A 45 -16.15 -0.06 2.23
C GLY A 45 -16.23 -1.45 2.86
N VAL A 46 -15.65 -2.48 2.22
CA VAL A 46 -15.64 -3.86 2.71
C VAL A 46 -14.27 -4.51 2.48
N LYS A 47 -13.85 -5.36 3.42
CA LYS A 47 -12.63 -6.18 3.28
C LYS A 47 -12.80 -7.27 2.22
N GLU A 48 -11.71 -7.98 1.95
CA GLU A 48 -11.71 -9.13 1.05
C GLU A 48 -12.66 -10.23 1.52
N TYR A 49 -13.31 -10.88 0.56
CA TYR A 49 -14.23 -12.01 0.76
C TYR A 49 -15.44 -11.76 1.69
N ILE A 50 -15.69 -10.52 2.15
CA ILE A 50 -16.88 -10.18 2.93
C ILE A 50 -18.06 -9.94 1.99
N ARG A 51 -19.18 -10.61 2.24
CA ARG A 51 -20.44 -10.42 1.51
C ARG A 51 -21.35 -9.44 2.28
N ASP A 52 -21.14 -8.15 2.04
CA ASP A 52 -22.01 -7.07 2.54
C ASP A 52 -22.38 -6.13 1.38
N GLU A 53 -23.59 -6.30 0.86
CA GLU A 53 -24.10 -5.55 -0.29
C GLU A 53 -24.54 -4.13 0.07
N LYS A 54 -24.75 -3.82 1.36
CA LYS A 54 -25.14 -2.48 1.79
C LYS A 54 -23.94 -1.54 1.89
N GLN A 55 -22.81 -2.06 2.37
CA GLN A 55 -21.59 -1.28 2.56
C GLN A 55 -20.64 -1.30 1.35
N ARG A 56 -20.75 -2.32 0.48
CA ARG A 56 -19.89 -2.45 -0.71
C ARG A 56 -20.22 -1.38 -1.75
N LYS A 57 -19.24 -0.53 -2.03
CA LYS A 57 -19.31 0.51 -3.06
C LYS A 57 -18.71 0.09 -4.40
N GLY A 58 -17.87 -0.94 -4.42
CA GLY A 58 -17.24 -1.41 -5.65
C GLY A 58 -16.56 -2.77 -5.56
N LEU A 59 -16.10 -3.26 -6.71
CA LEU A 59 -15.41 -4.53 -6.90
C LEU A 59 -13.93 -4.31 -7.21
N ARG A 60 -13.10 -5.18 -6.65
CA ARG A 60 -11.66 -5.24 -6.91
C ARG A 60 -11.45 -5.70 -8.36
N ASN A 61 -10.66 -4.95 -9.12
CA ASN A 61 -10.44 -5.19 -10.56
C ASN A 61 -8.94 -5.31 -10.88
N GLY A 62 -8.21 -6.05 -10.04
CA GLY A 62 -6.78 -6.26 -10.22
C GLY A 62 -5.94 -5.00 -9.92
N TYR A 63 -4.77 -4.93 -10.56
CA TYR A 63 -3.74 -3.94 -10.28
C TYR A 63 -3.08 -3.43 -11.56
N LYS A 64 -2.56 -2.19 -11.50
CA LYS A 64 -1.77 -1.57 -12.55
C LYS A 64 -0.37 -1.25 -12.02
N ASN A 65 0.66 -1.62 -12.77
CA ASN A 65 2.05 -1.28 -12.44
C ASN A 65 2.24 0.24 -12.42
N ARG A 66 2.84 0.75 -11.34
CA ARG A 66 3.22 2.15 -11.21
C ARG A 66 4.58 2.26 -10.52
N GLU A 67 5.44 3.13 -11.03
CA GLU A 67 6.72 3.44 -10.41
C GLU A 67 6.59 4.67 -9.51
N LEU A 68 7.21 4.62 -8.33
CA LEU A 68 7.35 5.73 -7.40
C LEU A 68 8.83 6.07 -7.27
N ASN A 69 9.19 7.31 -7.60
CA ASN A 69 10.56 7.80 -7.46
C ASN A 69 10.81 8.18 -6.00
N THR A 70 11.72 7.46 -5.34
CA THR A 70 12.12 7.74 -3.95
C THR A 70 13.61 7.99 -3.87
N ARG A 71 14.10 8.45 -2.71
CA ARG A 71 15.54 8.64 -2.46
C ARG A 71 16.34 7.34 -2.56
N LEU A 72 15.71 6.20 -2.29
CA LEU A 72 16.28 4.86 -2.39
C LEU A 72 16.12 4.27 -3.81
N GLY A 73 15.85 5.13 -4.80
CA GLY A 73 15.61 4.76 -6.19
C GLY A 73 14.14 4.52 -6.52
N LYS A 74 13.90 3.82 -7.63
CA LYS A 74 12.57 3.59 -8.19
C LYS A 74 11.89 2.40 -7.52
N LEU A 75 10.77 2.62 -6.82
CA LEU A 75 9.96 1.54 -6.27
C LEU A 75 8.89 1.14 -7.28
N LYS A 76 8.77 -0.15 -7.56
CA LYS A 76 7.71 -0.70 -8.41
C LYS A 76 6.55 -1.12 -7.51
N LEU A 77 5.41 -0.44 -7.65
CA LEU A 77 4.20 -0.68 -6.86
C LEU A 77 3.05 -1.12 -7.76
N LEU A 78 2.12 -1.87 -7.19
CA LEU A 78 0.91 -2.34 -7.85
C LEU A 78 -0.25 -1.45 -7.40
N LYS A 79 -0.58 -0.44 -8.20
CA LYS A 79 -1.71 0.46 -7.92
C LYS A 79 -3.02 -0.32 -8.06
N PRO A 80 -3.85 -0.45 -7.02
CA PRO A 80 -5.10 -1.17 -7.12
C PRO A 80 -6.11 -0.49 -8.05
N GLN A 81 -6.98 -1.30 -8.63
CA GLN A 81 -8.06 -0.83 -9.49
C GLN A 81 -9.41 -1.25 -8.93
N ILE A 82 -10.38 -0.33 -9.01
CA ILE A 82 -11.77 -0.54 -8.64
C ILE A 82 -12.60 -0.42 -9.92
N ARG A 83 -13.58 -1.30 -10.10
CA ARG A 83 -14.33 -1.42 -11.35
C ARG A 83 -15.26 -0.23 -11.61
N GLU A 84 -15.90 0.26 -10.56
CA GLU A 84 -17.00 1.22 -10.63
C GLU A 84 -16.49 2.67 -10.61
N PHE A 85 -15.32 2.93 -10.02
CA PHE A 85 -14.76 4.28 -9.89
C PHE A 85 -13.23 4.26 -9.86
N PRO A 86 -12.56 5.37 -10.21
CA PRO A 86 -11.10 5.44 -10.17
C PRO A 86 -10.59 5.38 -8.73
N PHE A 87 -9.61 4.50 -8.48
CA PHE A 87 -8.89 4.47 -7.21
C PHE A 87 -8.09 5.76 -7.01
N LYS A 88 -8.40 6.49 -5.94
CA LYS A 88 -7.77 7.76 -5.56
C LYS A 88 -6.73 7.52 -4.48
N THR A 89 -5.55 8.10 -4.61
CA THR A 89 -4.54 8.05 -3.56
C THR A 89 -3.59 9.22 -3.77
N ASP A 90 -3.28 9.92 -2.69
CA ASP A 90 -2.40 11.09 -2.71
C ASP A 90 -0.92 10.67 -2.79
N MET A 91 -0.66 9.37 -2.61
CA MET A 91 0.67 8.78 -2.57
C MET A 91 1.51 9.05 -3.83
N PHE A 92 0.85 9.11 -5.00
CA PHE A 92 1.52 9.34 -6.29
C PHE A 92 1.50 10.81 -6.74
N GLU A 93 0.81 11.70 -6.01
CA GLU A 93 0.64 13.09 -6.43
C GLU A 93 1.89 13.94 -6.14
N ASN A 94 2.64 13.61 -5.09
CA ASN A 94 3.79 14.40 -4.63
C ASN A 94 5.15 14.00 -5.25
N TYR A 95 5.21 12.96 -6.09
CA TYR A 95 6.47 12.36 -6.58
C TYR A 95 6.47 12.14 -8.10
N GLN A 96 5.82 13.03 -8.87
CA GLN A 96 5.98 13.10 -10.32
C GLN A 96 7.32 13.72 -10.72
#